data_AF-W4LM60-F1
#
_entry.id   AF-W4LM60-F1
#
_cell.length_a   1.000
_cell.length_b   1.000
_cell.length_c   1.000
_cell.angle_alpha   90.00
_cell.angle_beta   90.00
_cell.angle_gamma   90.00
#
_symmetry.space_group_name_H-M   'P 1'
#
loop_
_entity.id
_entity.type
_entity.pdbx_description
1 polymer ?
#
loop_
_entity_poly.entity_id
_entity_poly.type
_entity_poly.pdbx_seq_one_letter_code
_entity_poly.pdbx_strand_id
1 'polypeptide(L)' 'MTSAIRFAYSEPSLLAYLPITLSHESFTLAVAGLLDTGSTVNVLPCPIGLQLGLV' A
#
# COMPACT_ATOMS: atom_id res chain seq x y z
N MET A 1 -32.59 9.40 17.19
CA MET A 1 -31.89 8.14 17.52
C MET A 1 -31.19 7.66 16.27
N THR A 2 -29.88 7.92 16.14
CA THR A 2 -29.10 7.54 14.96
C THR A 2 -28.34 6.26 15.30
N SER A 3 -28.82 5.12 14.80
CA SER A 3 -28.12 3.84 14.98
C SER A 3 -26.93 3.80 14.05
N ALA A 4 -25.71 3.65 14.60
CA ALA A 4 -24.53 3.40 13.81
C ALA A 4 -24.57 1.95 13.32
N ILE A 5 -24.81 1.76 12.02
CA ILE A 5 -24.65 0.46 11.39
C ILE A 5 -23.15 0.12 11.41
N ARG A 6 -22.78 -0.85 12.25
CA ARG A 6 -21.43 -1.44 12.25
C ARG A 6 -21.46 -2.64 11.33
N PHE A 7 -20.77 -2.56 10.20
CA PHE A 7 -20.46 -3.73 9.41
C PHE A 7 -19.42 -4.54 10.16
N ALA A 8 -19.74 -5.79 10.49
CA ALA A 8 -18.74 -6.73 10.95
C ALA A 8 -17.84 -7.02 9.75
N TYR A 9 -16.58 -6.58 9.79
CA TYR A 9 -15.57 -7.03 8.84
C TYR A 9 -15.32 -8.52 9.16
N SER A 10 -16.02 -9.40 8.46
CA SER A 10 -15.83 -10.84 8.54
C SER A 10 -14.51 -11.19 7.86
N GLU A 11 -13.63 -11.84 8.65
CA GLU A 11 -12.32 -12.40 8.27
C GLU A 11 -11.22 -11.39 7.90
N PRO A 12 -9.94 -11.67 8.22
CA PRO A 12 -8.83 -10.93 7.63
C PRO A 12 -8.88 -11.16 6.13
N SER A 13 -9.43 -10.20 5.40
CA SER A 13 -9.36 -10.19 3.94
C SER A 13 -7.89 -10.34 3.57
N LEU A 14 -7.57 -11.39 2.81
CA LEU A 14 -6.28 -11.56 2.18
C LEU A 14 -6.00 -10.28 1.40
N LEU A 15 -5.10 -9.46 1.93
CA LEU A 15 -4.75 -8.18 1.32
C LEU A 15 -4.19 -8.46 -0.07
N ALA A 16 -4.71 -7.75 -1.07
CA ALA A 16 -4.34 -7.95 -2.46
C ALA A 16 -2.96 -7.32 -2.72
N TYR A 17 -1.90 -8.07 -2.47
CA TYR A 17 -0.54 -7.63 -2.79
C TYR A 17 -0.13 -8.04 -4.21
N LEU A 18 0.49 -7.12 -4.94
CA LEU A 18 1.05 -7.35 -6.27
C LEU A 18 2.56 -7.12 -6.26
N PRO A 19 3.36 -7.96 -6.93
CA PRO A 19 4.77 -7.67 -7.15
C PRO A 19 4.89 -6.44 -8.06
N ILE A 20 5.65 -5.45 -7.60
CA ILE A 20 5.95 -4.23 -8.36
C ILE A 20 7.45 -3.93 -8.27
N THR A 21 7.97 -3.33 -9.32
CA THR A 21 9.34 -2.80 -9.34
C THR A 21 9.26 -1.29 -9.26
N LEU A 22 9.87 -0.71 -8.22
CA LEU A 22 10.02 0.73 -8.07
C LEU A 22 11.39 1.14 -8.61
N SER A 23 11.47 2.25 -9.33
CA SER A 23 12.72 2.78 -9.88
C SER A 23 12.83 4.28 -9.63
N HIS A 24 14.00 4.72 -9.20
CA HIS A 24 14.34 6.12 -9.00
C HIS A 24 15.82 6.33 -9.33
N GLU A 25 16.12 7.15 -10.35
CA GLU A 25 17.46 7.31 -10.91
C GLU A 25 18.17 5.97 -11.22
N SER A 26 19.25 5.65 -10.49
CA SER A 26 20.03 4.42 -10.63
C SER A 26 19.58 3.32 -9.65
N PHE A 27 18.58 3.60 -8.81
CA PHE A 27 18.03 2.65 -7.83
C PHE A 27 16.82 1.93 -8.41
N THR A 28 16.75 0.63 -8.16
CA THR A 28 15.60 -0.21 -8.51
C THR A 28 15.36 -1.21 -7.40
N LEU A 29 14.10 -1.36 -6.98
CA LEU A 29 13.72 -2.19 -5.86
C LEU A 29 12.47 -3.00 -6.20
N ALA A 30 12.55 -4.31 -6.09
CA ALA A 30 11.39 -5.20 -6.18
C ALA A 30 10.70 -5.27 -4.82
N VAL A 31 9.41 -4.90 -4.78
CA VAL A 31 8.59 -4.92 -3.57
C VAL A 31 7.20 -5.49 -3.86
N ALA A 32 6.43 -5.74 -2.80
CA ALA A 32 5.00 -6.01 -2.93
C ALA A 32 4.21 -4.75 -2.55
N GLY A 33 3.34 -4.29 -3.45
CA GLY A 33 2.44 -3.15 -3.20
C GLY A 33 1.01 -3.62 -2.95
N LEU A 34 0.28 -2.95 -2.06
CA LEU A 34 -1.14 -3.21 -1.84
C LEU A 34 -1.96 -2.62 -2.98
N LEU A 35 -2.78 -3.44 -3.65
CA LEU A 35 -3.82 -2.98 -4.56
C LEU A 35 -5.02 -2.50 -3.74
N ASP A 36 -4.99 -1.22 -3.39
CA ASP A 36 -6.03 -0.57 -2.59
C ASP A 36 -6.92 0.32 -3.48
N THR A 37 -8.08 -0.20 -3.89
CA THR A 37 -9.07 0.57 -4.65
C THR A 37 -9.79 1.64 -3.82
N GLY A 38 -9.63 1.62 -2.49
CA GLY A 38 -10.14 2.63 -1.57
C GLY A 38 -9.25 3.85 -1.44
N SER A 39 -8.01 3.81 -1.93
CA SER A 39 -7.10 4.95 -1.91
C SER A 39 -7.15 5.75 -3.22
N THR A 40 -7.09 7.07 -3.11
CA THR A 40 -6.99 7.99 -4.26
C THR A 40 -5.55 8.25 -4.68
N VAL A 41 -4.57 7.86 -3.84
CA VAL A 41 -3.14 8.10 -4.07
C VAL A 41 -2.32 6.87 -3.68
N ASN A 42 -1.16 6.73 -4.32
CA ASN A 42 -0.17 5.76 -3.87
C ASN A 42 0.59 6.31 -2.67
N VAL A 43 0.88 5.44 -1.70
CA VAL A 43 1.67 5.79 -0.52
C VAL A 43 2.96 4.99 -0.56
N LEU A 44 4.09 5.68 -0.55
CA LEU A 44 5.41 5.08 -0.45
C LEU A 44 5.86 5.11 1.02
N PRO A 45 6.06 3.96 1.68
CA PRO A 45 6.61 3.96 3.04
C PRO A 45 8.01 4.56 3.07
N CYS A 46 8.29 5.42 4.05
CA CYS A 46 9.60 6.07 4.19
C CYS A 46 10.80 5.08 4.14
N PRO A 47 10.78 3.92 4.83
CA PRO A 47 11.88 2.95 4.73
C PRO A 47 12.14 2.41 3.32
N ILE A 48 11.10 2.33 2.47
CA ILE A 48 11.21 1.93 1.06
C ILE A 48 11.75 3.10 0.23
N GLY A 49 11.31 4.32 0.53
CA GLY A 49 11.82 5.53 -0.13
C GLY A 49 13.32 5.74 0.09
N LEU A 50 13.81 5.52 1.31
CA LEU A 50 15.25 5.57 1.61
C LEU A 50 16.05 4.54 0.81
N GLN A 51 15.52 3.33 0.62
CA GLN A 51 16.16 2.29 -0.22
C GLN A 51 16.19 2.65 -1.71
N LEU A 52 15.27 3.51 -2.15
CA LEU A 52 15.23 4.07 -3.50
C LEU A 52 16.10 5.34 -3.66
N GLY A 53 16.84 5.73 -2.63
CA GLY A 53 17.71 6.91 -2.67
C GLY A 53 16.98 8.25 -2.56
N LEU A 54 15.74 8.26 -2.06
CA LEU A 54 15.03 9.50 -1.72
C LEU A 54 15.56 10.05 -0.38
N VAL A 55 15.79 11.36 -0.31
CA VAL A 55 16.32 12.08 0.86
C VAL A 55 15.37 13.18 1.34
#